data_AF-A0A975SUS2-F1
#
_entry.id   AF-A0A975SUS2-F1
#
_cell.length_a   1.000
_cell.length_b   1.000
_cell.length_c   1.000
_cell.angle_alpha   90.00
_cell.angle_beta   90.00
_cell.angle_gamma   90.00
#
_symmetry.space_group_name_H-M   'P 1'
#
loop_
_entity.id
_entity.type
_entity.pdbx_description
1 polymer ?
#
loop_
_entity_poly.entity_id
_entity_poly.type
_entity_poly.pdbx_seq_one_letter_code
_entity_poly.pdbx_strand_id
1 'polypeptide(L)'
;MVDIGWKIASTGAVALSALVAGKIVEVAWRGITGTDVPGDDDDTDLIALVAFAAVSAGVVAVAQHYALRRARKWYGPERITAG
;
A
#
# COMPACT_ATOMS: atom_id res chain seq x y z
N MET A 1 20.00 -19.81 -10.99
CA MET A 1 18.79 -20.60 -10.67
C MET A 1 18.22 -19.95 -9.42
N VAL A 2 17.04 -19.31 -9.46
CA VAL A 2 16.49 -18.71 -8.22
C VAL A 2 16.03 -19.85 -7.33
N ASP A 3 16.70 -19.97 -6.19
CA ASP A 3 16.73 -21.14 -5.33
C ASP A 3 15.36 -21.43 -4.71
N ILE A 4 14.93 -22.68 -4.77
CA ILE A 4 13.66 -23.14 -4.20
C ILE A 4 13.52 -22.78 -2.71
N GLY A 5 14.66 -22.73 -1.99
CA GLY A 5 14.72 -22.28 -0.59
C GLY A 5 14.32 -20.81 -0.42
N TRP A 6 14.70 -19.93 -1.34
CA TRP A 6 14.26 -18.53 -1.34
C TRP A 6 12.76 -18.40 -1.62
N LYS A 7 12.22 -19.22 -2.54
CA LYS A 7 10.78 -19.27 -2.79
C LYS A 7 9.98 -19.76 -1.58
N ILE A 8 10.45 -20.81 -0.91
CA ILE A 8 9.79 -21.32 0.30
C ILE A 8 9.89 -20.31 1.44
N ALA A 9 11.06 -19.70 1.66
CA ALA A 9 11.24 -18.67 2.66
C ALA A 9 10.36 -17.44 2.42
N SER A 10 10.30 -16.95 1.17
CA SER A 10 9.45 -15.81 0.81
C SER A 10 7.96 -16.16 0.91
N THR A 11 7.56 -17.35 0.48
CA THR A 11 6.16 -17.80 0.60
C THR A 11 5.76 -17.96 2.07
N GLY A 12 6.64 -18.53 2.89
CA GLY A 12 6.44 -18.66 4.34
C GLY A 12 6.38 -17.29 5.03
N ALA A 13 7.25 -16.36 4.66
CA ALA A 13 7.22 -14.99 5.19
C ALA A 13 5.92 -14.26 4.81
N VAL A 14 5.44 -14.41 3.58
CA VAL A 14 4.15 -13.84 3.15
C VAL A 14 2.99 -14.45 3.92
N ALA A 15 2.97 -15.77 4.10
CA ALA A 15 1.92 -16.45 4.87
C ALA A 15 1.91 -16.00 6.35
N LEU A 16 3.07 -15.93 7.00
CA LEU A 16 3.19 -15.41 8.36
C LEU A 16 2.75 -13.95 8.43
N SER A 17 3.11 -13.15 7.43
CA SER A 17 2.69 -11.74 7.34
C SER A 17 1.19 -11.60 7.19
N ALA A 18 0.52 -12.48 6.42
CA ALA A 18 -0.92 -12.48 6.27
C ALA A 18 -1.63 -12.74 7.61
N LEU A 19 -1.11 -13.66 8.43
CA LEU A 19 -1.65 -13.93 9.77
C LEU A 19 -1.51 -12.72 10.70
N VAL A 20 -0.35 -12.04 10.66
CA VAL A 20 -0.10 -10.86 11.49
C VAL A 20 -0.88 -9.64 10.98
N ALA A 21 -1.03 -9.50 9.66
CA ALA A 21 -1.76 -8.41 9.03
C ALA A 21 -3.21 -8.36 9.51
N GLY A 22 -3.90 -9.51 9.63
CA GLY A 22 -5.26 -9.56 10.16
C GLY A 22 -5.39 -8.94 11.55
N LYS A 23 -4.45 -9.25 12.46
CA LYS A 23 -4.44 -8.68 13.81
C LYS A 23 -4.14 -7.19 13.83
N ILE A 24 -3.22 -6.73 12.97
CA ILE A 24 -2.92 -5.31 12.84
C ILE A 24 -4.13 -4.55 12.33
N VAL A 25 -4.82 -5.07 11.31
CA VAL A 25 -6.03 -4.45 10.75
C VAL A 25 -7.12 -4.37 11.81
N GLU A 26 -7.36 -5.45 12.55
CA GLU A 26 -8.35 -5.50 13.63
C GLU A 26 -8.07 -4.44 14.71
N VAL A 27 -6.82 -4.35 15.18
CA VAL A 27 -6.41 -3.37 16.19
C VAL A 27 -6.47 -1.94 15.65
N ALA A 28 -6.00 -1.72 14.42
CA ALA A 28 -6.03 -0.42 13.79
C ALA A 28 -7.47 0.07 13.63
N TRP A 29 -8.36 -0.80 13.14
CA TRP A 29 -9.77 -0.50 12.94
C TRP A 29 -10.45 -0.14 14.26
N ARG A 30 -10.33 -1.02 15.25
CA ARG A 30 -10.89 -0.77 16.58
C ARG A 30 -10.33 0.51 17.21
N GLY A 31 -9.07 0.85 16.94
CA GLY A 31 -8.46 2.09 17.40
C GLY A 31 -9.03 3.36 16.76
N ILE A 32 -9.44 3.31 15.49
CA ILE A 32 -9.96 4.49 14.76
C ILE A 32 -11.49 4.62 14.84
N THR A 33 -12.23 3.52 14.72
CA THR A 33 -13.71 3.52 14.69
C THR A 33 -14.32 3.17 16.04
N GLY A 34 -13.57 2.56 16.96
CA GLY A 34 -14.08 2.11 18.25
C GLY A 34 -14.92 0.82 18.18
N THR A 35 -15.09 0.26 16.98
CA THR A 35 -15.87 -0.95 16.71
C THR A 35 -14.99 -1.99 16.02
N ASP A 36 -15.31 -3.27 16.23
CA ASP A 36 -14.65 -4.37 15.54
C ASP A 36 -14.82 -4.26 14.01
N VAL A 37 -13.94 -4.92 13.26
CA VAL A 37 -13.98 -4.91 11.80
C VAL A 37 -15.34 -5.48 11.34
N PRO A 38 -16.11 -4.73 10.52
CA PRO A 38 -17.38 -5.20 9.99
C PRO A 38 -17.17 -6.46 9.15
N GLY A 39 -18.05 -7.44 9.31
CA GLY A 39 -17.97 -8.76 8.67
C GLY A 39 -19.25 -9.15 7.93
N ASP A 40 -19.06 -9.95 6.88
CA ASP A 40 -19.97 -10.76 6.05
C ASP A 40 -21.43 -10.33 5.78
N ASP A 41 -21.75 -9.05 5.90
CA ASP A 41 -22.96 -8.42 5.35
C ASP A 41 -22.62 -7.46 4.20
N ASP A 42 -23.64 -7.01 3.43
CA ASP A 42 -23.53 -6.05 2.31
C ASP A 42 -22.71 -4.79 2.63
N ASP A 43 -22.70 -4.35 3.91
CA ASP A 43 -21.89 -3.23 4.38
C ASP A 43 -20.37 -3.51 4.29
N THR A 44 -19.96 -4.77 4.44
CA THR A 44 -18.56 -5.21 4.30
C THR A 44 -18.07 -5.01 2.87
N ASP A 45 -18.92 -5.27 1.87
CA ASP A 45 -18.59 -5.06 0.46
C ASP A 45 -18.40 -3.57 0.14
N LEU A 46 -19.27 -2.70 0.67
CA LEU A 46 -19.12 -1.25 0.50
C LEU A 46 -17.85 -0.73 1.20
N ILE A 47 -17.57 -1.19 2.42
CA ILE A 47 -16.37 -0.80 3.16
C ILE A 47 -15.11 -1.34 2.50
N ALA A 48 -15.12 -2.58 2.01
CA ALA A 48 -14.01 -3.17 1.27
C ALA A 48 -13.74 -2.41 -0.04
N LEU A 49 -14.81 -2.02 -0.76
CA LEU A 49 -14.70 -1.19 -1.96
C LEU A 49 -14.07 0.17 -1.64
N VAL A 50 -14.55 0.86 -0.60
CA VAL A 50 -14.01 2.16 -0.18
C VAL A 50 -12.56 2.03 0.30
N ALA A 51 -12.25 1.01 1.10
CA ALA A 51 -10.90 0.74 1.59
C ALA A 51 -9.95 0.44 0.42
N PHE A 52 -10.36 -0.39 -0.53
CA PHE A 52 -9.58 -0.68 -1.73
C PHE A 52 -9.34 0.57 -2.57
N ALA A 53 -10.36 1.41 -2.76
CA ALA A 53 -10.25 2.67 -3.48
C ALA A 53 -9.29 3.64 -2.76
N ALA A 54 -9.41 3.78 -1.44
CA ALA A 54 -8.54 4.62 -0.63
C ALA A 54 -7.08 4.15 -0.69
N VAL A 55 -6.83 2.85 -0.56
CA VAL A 55 -5.48 2.28 -0.67
C VAL A 55 -4.93 2.48 -2.07
N SER A 56 -5.72 2.22 -3.11
CA SER A 56 -5.31 2.41 -4.50
C SER A 56 -4.96 3.87 -4.80
N ALA A 57 -5.81 4.81 -4.36
CA ALA A 57 -5.55 6.24 -4.48
C ALA A 57 -4.28 6.63 -3.71
N GLY A 58 -4.07 6.09 -2.52
CA GLY A 58 -2.85 6.27 -1.73
C GLY A 58 -1.60 5.79 -2.47
N VAL A 59 -1.64 4.60 -3.06
CA VAL A 59 -0.53 4.05 -3.86
C VAL A 59 -0.25 4.94 -5.06
N VAL A 60 -1.28 5.37 -5.79
CA VAL A 60 -1.13 6.27 -6.94
C VAL A 60 -0.53 7.61 -6.51
N ALA A 61 -1.00 8.20 -5.41
CA ALA A 61 -0.46 9.45 -4.88
C ALA A 61 1.02 9.32 -4.47
N VAL A 62 1.39 8.22 -3.82
CA VAL A 62 2.78 7.93 -3.47
C VAL A 62 3.63 7.75 -4.73
N ALA A 63 3.15 6.99 -5.71
CA ALA A 63 3.83 6.80 -6.98
C ALA A 63 4.06 8.13 -7.70
N GLN A 64 3.04 9.00 -7.77
CA GLN A 64 3.15 10.35 -8.33
C GLN A 64 4.15 11.21 -7.55
N HIS A 65 4.13 11.16 -6.22
CA HIS A 65 5.08 11.91 -5.39
C HIS A 65 6.53 11.49 -5.63
N TYR A 66 6.78 10.18 -5.74
CA TYR A 66 8.10 9.66 -6.08
C TYR A 66 8.49 9.95 -7.53
N ALA A 67 7.55 9.87 -8.48
CA ALA A 67 7.78 10.20 -9.88
C ALA A 67 8.13 11.69 -10.04
N LEU A 68 7.40 12.60 -9.40
CA LEU A 68 7.67 14.04 -9.40
C LEU A 68 8.98 14.39 -8.67
N ARG A 69 9.29 13.70 -7.57
CA ARG A 69 10.60 13.85 -6.89
C ARG A 69 11.75 13.34 -7.74
N ARG A 70 11.57 12.24 -8.48
CA ARG A 70 12.59 11.72 -9.40
C ARG A 70 12.73 12.55 -10.67
N ALA A 71 11.63 13.04 -11.24
CA ALA A 71 11.64 13.91 -12.41
C ALA A 71 12.42 15.20 -12.13
N ARG A 72 12.29 15.78 -10.94
CA ARG A 72 13.05 16.97 -10.51
C ARG A 72 14.56 16.72 -10.38
N LYS A 73 14.98 15.47 -10.20
CA LYS A 73 16.40 15.10 -10.15
C LYS A 73 17.02 15.01 -11.56
N TRP A 74 16.20 14.90 -12.60
CA TRP A 74 16.63 14.81 -14.00
C TRP A 74 16.30 16.04 -14.85
N TYR A 75 15.22 16.77 -14.53
CA TYR A 75 14.80 18.02 -15.17
C TYR A 75 15.14 19.24 -14.30
N GLY A 76 16.41 19.39 -13.90
CA GLY A 76 16.92 20.69 -13.46
C GLY A 76 16.89 21.65 -14.66
N PRO A 77 16.45 22.91 -14.50
CA PRO A 77 16.21 23.81 -15.61
C PRO A 77 17.52 24.07 -16.35
N GLU A 78 17.59 23.61 -17.60
CA GLU A 78 18.56 24.14 -18.54
C GLU A 78 18.29 25.63 -18.66
N ARG A 79 19.27 26.40 -18.18
CA ARG A 79 19.23 27.86 -18.14
C ARG A 79 19.03 28.38 -19.56
N ILE A 80 17.80 28.77 -19.88
CA ILE A 80 17.50 29.77 -20.90
C ILE A 80 18.07 31.12 -20.42
N THR A 81 19.39 31.25 -20.52
CA THR A 81 20.11 32.52 -20.44
C THR A 81 21.39 32.41 -21.28
N ALA A 82 21.24 32.67 -22.57
CA ALA A 82 22.22 33.30 -23.47
C ALA A 82 21.39 33.71 -24.69
N GLY A 83 21.23 35.00 -25.01
CA GLY A 83 22.33 35.92 -25.22
C GLY A 83 22.67 35.84 -26.69
#